data_AF-A0A963SJ33-F1
#
_entry.id   AF-A0A963SJ33-F1
#
_cell.length_a   1.000
_cell.length_b   1.000
_cell.length_c   1.000
_cell.angle_alpha   90.00
_cell.angle_beta   90.00
_cell.angle_gamma   90.00
#
_symmetry.space_group_name_H-M   'P 1'
#
loop_
_entity.id
_entity.type
_entity.pdbx_description
1 polymer ?
#
loop_
_entity_poly.entity_id
_entity_poly.type
_entity_poly.pdbx_seq_one_letter_code
_entity_poly.pdbx_strand_id
1 'polypeptide(L)'
;LSGYTAKVAGTEKGLVGVQPEFSTCFGSPFLPRHPSVYANLLQEYIQKHNVDVWLVNSGWTGGIYGVGRRMPIKATRGLLNAVLDGKMDAVEFRKDPNFGFDVPVHVPALTEAGIDQSVLDPRSTWADKEEHDATARKLVELFVENFAQFENHVDERVRQAAPQAA
;
A
#
# COMPACT_ATOMS: atom_id res chain seq x y z
N LEU A 1 3.85 10.85 -1.12
CA LEU A 1 2.90 11.99 -1.20
C LEU A 1 1.49 11.56 -0.80
N SER A 2 0.87 10.58 -1.46
CA SER A 2 -0.51 10.19 -1.16
C SER A 2 -0.75 9.80 0.30
N GLY A 3 0.12 8.96 0.89
CA GLY A 3 0.02 8.63 2.31
C GLY A 3 -1.30 7.93 2.69
N TYR A 4 -1.80 7.08 1.79
CA TYR A 4 -3.02 6.32 1.99
C TYR A 4 -2.88 5.35 3.16
N THR A 5 -3.76 5.48 4.13
CA THR A 5 -3.86 4.61 5.30
C THR A 5 -5.32 4.60 5.77
N ALA A 6 -5.58 4.03 6.94
CA ALA A 6 -6.88 4.12 7.58
C ALA A 6 -6.77 4.78 8.95
N LYS A 7 -7.72 5.67 9.25
CA LYS A 7 -8.00 6.09 10.62
C LYS A 7 -8.72 4.95 11.33
N VAL A 8 -8.26 4.64 12.54
CA VAL A 8 -8.82 3.57 13.36
C VAL A 8 -9.43 4.19 14.61
N ALA A 9 -10.59 3.67 15.05
CA ALA A 9 -11.26 4.14 16.25
C ALA A 9 -10.29 4.36 17.43
N GLY A 10 -10.36 5.53 18.05
CA GLY A 10 -9.50 5.92 19.18
C GLY A 10 -8.28 6.78 18.82
N THR A 11 -7.93 6.97 17.54
CA THR A 11 -6.84 7.88 17.15
C THR A 11 -7.26 9.35 17.10
N GLU A 12 -8.55 9.63 16.90
CA GLU A 12 -9.14 10.97 16.89
C GLU A 12 -10.48 10.95 17.66
N LYS A 13 -10.80 12.04 18.36
CA LYS A 13 -12.03 12.13 19.17
C LYS A 13 -13.27 12.02 18.26
N GLY A 14 -14.11 11.01 18.50
CA GLY A 14 -15.36 10.79 17.76
C GLY A 14 -15.25 9.82 16.58
N LEU A 15 -14.09 9.22 16.32
CA LEU A 15 -13.92 8.27 15.23
C LEU A 15 -14.48 6.89 15.61
N VAL A 16 -15.43 6.38 14.83
CA VAL A 16 -16.03 5.05 14.98
C VAL A 16 -15.68 4.21 13.75
N GLY A 17 -15.19 2.99 13.97
CA GLY A 17 -14.81 2.07 12.90
C GLY A 17 -13.47 2.42 12.24
N VAL A 18 -13.36 2.07 10.94
CA VAL A 18 -12.16 2.24 10.13
C VAL A 18 -12.54 3.04 8.89
N GLN A 19 -11.86 4.15 8.67
CA GLN A 19 -12.11 5.04 7.53
C GLN A 19 -10.84 5.24 6.73
N PRO A 20 -10.87 5.16 5.38
CA PRO A 20 -9.72 5.47 4.55
C PRO A 20 -9.34 6.96 4.72
N GLU A 21 -8.04 7.23 4.72
CA GLU A 21 -7.48 8.57 4.89
C GLU A 21 -6.22 8.71 4.03
N PHE A 22 -6.07 9.86 3.37
CA PHE A 22 -4.83 10.26 2.73
C PHE A 22 -4.07 11.23 3.64
N SER A 23 -3.21 10.68 4.50
CA SER A 23 -2.36 11.48 5.38
C SER A 23 -1.01 11.68 4.71
N THR A 24 -0.84 12.82 4.06
CA THR A 24 0.40 13.16 3.34
C THR A 24 1.67 12.84 4.14
N CYS A 25 2.61 12.15 3.49
CA CYS A 25 3.84 11.62 4.10
C CYS A 25 3.61 10.71 5.33
N PHE A 26 2.42 10.12 5.46
CA PHE A 26 1.97 9.33 6.62
C PHE A 26 1.98 10.11 7.96
N GLY A 27 1.97 11.44 7.90
CA GLY A 27 2.15 12.28 9.08
C GLY A 27 1.71 13.73 8.90
N SER A 28 0.71 13.97 8.04
CA SER A 28 0.25 15.31 7.63
C SER A 28 0.09 16.31 8.79
N PRO A 29 -0.51 15.96 9.95
CA PRO A 29 -0.67 16.89 11.07
C PRO A 29 0.64 17.42 11.69
N PHE A 30 1.78 16.81 11.35
CA PHE A 30 3.09 17.11 11.94
C PHE A 30 4.08 17.73 10.95
N LEU A 31 3.65 18.07 9.73
CA LEU A 31 4.53 18.60 8.68
C LEU A 31 4.57 20.14 8.68
N PRO A 32 5.67 20.78 9.14
CA PRO A 32 5.78 22.25 9.12
C PRO A 32 6.13 22.85 7.75
N ARG A 33 6.37 22.03 6.73
CA ARG A 33 6.77 22.47 5.37
C ARG A 33 5.85 21.83 4.34
N HIS A 34 5.89 22.34 3.12
CA HIS A 34 5.17 21.72 2.01
C HIS A 34 5.60 20.25 1.81
N PRO A 35 4.67 19.32 1.58
CA PRO A 35 4.95 17.89 1.39
C PRO A 35 6.04 17.55 0.37
N SER A 36 6.14 18.31 -0.72
CA SER A 36 7.16 18.10 -1.76
C SER A 36 8.58 18.19 -1.22
N VAL A 37 8.83 18.99 -0.18
CA VAL A 37 10.15 19.08 0.46
C VAL A 37 10.57 17.74 1.06
N TYR A 38 9.66 17.08 1.77
CA TYR A 38 9.92 15.77 2.38
C TYR A 38 10.01 14.66 1.33
N ALA A 39 9.15 14.71 0.31
CA ALA A 39 9.17 13.74 -0.78
C ALA A 39 10.49 13.79 -1.58
N ASN A 40 10.98 14.99 -1.89
CA ASN A 40 12.26 15.16 -2.60
C ASN A 40 13.44 14.71 -1.75
N LEU A 41 13.43 14.99 -0.44
CA LEU A 41 14.47 14.51 0.48
C LEU A 41 14.49 12.98 0.57
N LEU A 42 13.31 12.34 0.62
CA LEU A 42 13.22 10.88 0.59
C LEU A 42 13.74 10.33 -0.75
N GLN A 43 13.38 10.94 -1.88
CA GLN A 43 13.88 10.56 -3.20
C GLN A 43 15.42 10.63 -3.28
N GLU A 44 16.03 11.69 -2.74
CA GLU A 44 17.48 11.84 -2.68
C GLU A 44 18.12 10.72 -1.87
N TYR A 45 17.60 10.39 -0.68
CA TYR A 45 18.13 9.30 0.13
C TYR A 45 17.93 7.93 -0.53
N ILE A 46 16.81 7.71 -1.21
CA ILE A 46 16.58 6.47 -1.96
C ILE A 46 17.67 6.26 -3.00
N GLN A 47 17.95 7.29 -3.81
CA GLN A 47 18.95 7.23 -4.88
C GLN A 47 20.36 7.13 -4.32
N LYS A 48 20.69 7.92 -3.29
CA LYS A 48 22.02 7.96 -2.70
C LYS A 48 22.42 6.64 -2.02
N HIS A 49 21.47 5.99 -1.37
CA HIS A 49 21.72 4.79 -0.59
C HIS A 49 21.29 3.50 -1.28
N ASN A 50 20.72 3.59 -2.48
CA ASN A 50 20.22 2.46 -3.26
C ASN A 50 19.32 1.54 -2.40
N VAL A 51 18.29 2.13 -1.78
CA VAL A 51 17.37 1.40 -0.90
C VAL A 51 16.12 0.95 -1.64
N ASP A 52 15.71 -0.28 -1.36
CA ASP A 52 14.43 -0.81 -1.83
C ASP A 52 13.28 -0.32 -0.97
N VAL A 53 12.16 0.04 -1.61
CA VAL A 53 10.97 0.56 -0.94
C VAL A 53 9.84 -0.45 -1.07
N TRP A 54 9.25 -0.81 0.07
CA TRP A 54 8.17 -1.80 0.15
C TRP A 54 6.87 -1.17 0.64
N LEU A 55 5.77 -1.51 -0.02
CA LEU A 55 4.42 -1.20 0.44
C LEU A 55 3.81 -2.44 1.10
N VAL A 56 3.46 -2.34 2.37
CA VAL A 56 2.92 -3.47 3.15
C VAL A 56 1.51 -3.17 3.64
N ASN A 57 0.53 -3.96 3.20
CA ASN A 57 -0.82 -3.91 3.73
C ASN A 57 -0.87 -4.59 5.11
N SER A 58 -1.01 -3.81 6.18
CA SER A 58 -1.30 -4.29 7.55
C SER A 58 -2.78 -4.10 7.95
N GLY A 59 -3.62 -3.74 6.98
CA GLY A 59 -5.05 -3.48 7.11
C GLY A 59 -5.87 -4.76 6.89
N TRP A 60 -6.75 -4.76 5.89
CA TRP A 60 -7.74 -5.83 5.65
C TRP A 60 -7.46 -6.61 4.37
N THR A 61 -7.96 -7.85 4.35
CA THR A 61 -7.96 -8.78 3.23
C THR A 61 -9.28 -9.56 3.19
N GLY A 62 -9.65 -10.06 2.01
CA GLY A 62 -10.89 -10.81 1.79
C GLY A 62 -12.19 -10.01 1.82
N GLY A 63 -12.10 -8.67 1.79
CA GLY A 63 -13.25 -7.77 1.79
C GLY A 63 -12.94 -6.43 2.43
N ILE A 64 -13.89 -5.49 2.33
CA ILE A 64 -13.86 -4.22 3.06
C ILE A 64 -13.95 -4.43 4.58
N TYR A 65 -13.71 -3.37 5.36
CA TYR A 65 -13.96 -3.38 6.80
C TYR A 65 -15.40 -3.83 7.11
N GLY A 66 -15.56 -4.78 8.04
CA GLY A 66 -16.85 -5.37 8.40
C GLY A 66 -17.22 -6.65 7.62
N VAL A 67 -16.61 -6.88 6.46
CA VAL A 67 -16.80 -8.10 5.64
C VAL A 67 -15.53 -8.95 5.64
N GLY A 68 -14.41 -8.33 5.29
CA GLY A 68 -13.09 -8.96 5.30
C GLY A 68 -12.53 -9.11 6.72
N ARG A 69 -11.30 -9.62 6.78
CA ARG A 69 -10.56 -9.78 8.03
C ARG A 69 -9.26 -8.98 8.01
N ARG A 70 -8.76 -8.64 9.18
CA ARG A 70 -7.44 -8.01 9.30
C ARG A 70 -6.36 -8.98 8.80
N MET A 71 -5.33 -8.43 8.15
CA MET A 71 -4.15 -9.19 7.75
C MET A 71 -3.55 -9.93 8.96
N PRO A 72 -3.32 -11.25 8.86
CA PRO A 72 -2.73 -12.00 9.96
C PRO A 72 -1.37 -11.42 10.32
N ILE A 73 -1.15 -11.10 11.61
CA ILE A 73 0.12 -10.50 12.06
C ILE A 73 1.33 -11.39 11.73
N LYS A 74 1.14 -12.73 11.71
CA LYS A 74 2.17 -13.69 11.27
C LYS A 74 2.54 -13.49 9.80
N ALA A 75 1.58 -13.17 8.94
CA ALA A 75 1.84 -12.88 7.53
C ALA A 75 2.66 -11.60 7.39
N THR A 76 2.25 -10.50 8.03
CA THR A 76 2.97 -9.22 7.97
C THR A 76 4.40 -9.35 8.52
N ARG A 77 4.60 -10.06 9.64
CA ARG A 77 5.93 -10.32 10.18
C ARG A 77 6.77 -11.22 9.27
N GLY A 78 6.16 -12.25 8.69
CA GLY A 78 6.84 -13.14 7.73
C GLY A 78 7.33 -12.40 6.50
N LEU A 79 6.49 -11.54 5.91
CA LEU A 79 6.86 -10.68 4.79
C LEU A 79 7.98 -9.70 5.15
N LEU A 80 7.86 -9.03 6.31
CA LEU A 80 8.88 -8.09 6.76
C LEU A 80 10.23 -8.79 6.98
N ASN A 81 10.23 -9.94 7.65
CA ASN A 81 11.45 -10.72 7.84
C ASN A 81 12.03 -11.22 6.51
N ALA A 82 11.20 -11.65 5.57
CA ALA A 82 11.67 -12.06 4.25
C ALA A 82 12.38 -10.91 3.51
N VAL A 83 11.84 -9.69 3.59
CA VAL A 83 12.50 -8.49 3.06
C VAL A 83 13.82 -8.20 3.77
N LEU A 84 13.82 -8.17 5.11
CA LEU A 84 15.01 -7.83 5.91
C LEU A 84 16.12 -8.88 5.82
N ASP A 85 15.76 -10.15 5.62
CA ASP A 85 16.70 -11.28 5.46
C ASP A 85 17.24 -11.39 4.03
N GLY A 86 16.83 -10.53 3.08
CA GLY A 86 17.21 -10.64 1.67
C GLY A 86 16.61 -11.85 0.95
N LYS A 87 15.52 -12.42 1.46
CA LYS A 87 14.84 -13.60 0.88
C LYS A 87 13.91 -13.26 -0.28
N MET A 88 13.83 -11.99 -0.67
CA MET A 88 13.01 -11.52 -1.79
C MET A 88 13.76 -11.49 -3.11
N ASP A 89 15.10 -11.62 -3.10
CA ASP A 89 15.96 -11.47 -4.28
C ASP A 89 15.68 -12.48 -5.39
N ALA A 90 15.24 -13.68 -5.03
CA ALA A 90 14.94 -14.77 -5.96
C ALA A 90 13.43 -15.00 -6.17
N VAL A 91 12.59 -14.11 -5.65
CA VAL A 91 11.12 -14.23 -5.76
C VAL A 91 10.66 -13.74 -7.12
N GLU A 92 9.73 -14.45 -7.74
CA GLU A 92 9.04 -13.99 -8.94
C GLU A 92 8.00 -12.93 -8.58
N PHE A 93 7.93 -11.86 -9.39
CA PHE A 93 6.97 -10.79 -9.23
C PHE A 93 6.04 -10.69 -10.44
N ARG A 94 4.79 -10.32 -10.16
CA ARG A 94 3.81 -9.89 -11.15
C ARG A 94 3.51 -8.41 -10.95
N LYS A 95 3.08 -7.73 -12.02
CA LYS A 95 2.55 -6.38 -11.90
C LYS A 95 1.14 -6.41 -11.33
N ASP A 96 0.85 -5.53 -10.38
CA ASP A 96 -0.51 -5.23 -9.99
C ASP A 96 -1.21 -4.48 -11.15
N PRO A 97 -2.38 -4.94 -11.63
CA PRO A 97 -3.01 -4.37 -12.81
C PRO A 97 -3.62 -2.98 -12.57
N ASN A 98 -3.89 -2.61 -11.31
CA ASN A 98 -4.50 -1.32 -10.95
C ASN A 98 -3.44 -0.27 -10.55
N PHE A 99 -2.38 -0.71 -9.89
CA PHE A 99 -1.38 0.18 -9.30
C PHE A 99 0.01 0.10 -9.95
N GLY A 100 0.27 -0.90 -10.78
CA GLY A 100 1.52 -1.02 -11.55
C GLY A 100 2.78 -1.35 -10.75
N PHE A 101 2.68 -1.50 -9.42
CA PHE A 101 3.80 -1.98 -8.60
C PHE A 101 3.98 -3.49 -8.71
N ASP A 102 5.16 -3.97 -8.34
CA ASP A 102 5.48 -5.39 -8.31
C ASP A 102 4.93 -6.05 -7.04
N VAL A 103 4.31 -7.22 -7.22
CA VAL A 103 3.74 -8.04 -6.15
C VAL A 103 4.35 -9.44 -6.26
N PRO A 104 4.91 -10.00 -5.17
CA PRO A 104 5.49 -11.33 -5.22
C PRO A 104 4.40 -12.37 -5.49
N VAL A 105 4.67 -13.31 -6.40
CA VAL A 105 3.75 -14.40 -6.76
C VAL A 105 3.70 -15.46 -5.66
N HIS A 106 4.84 -15.69 -4.99
CA HIS A 106 4.99 -16.63 -3.90
C HIS A 106 6.07 -16.15 -2.93
N VAL A 107 5.84 -16.27 -1.62
CA VAL A 107 6.86 -15.99 -0.60
C VAL A 107 7.00 -17.20 0.31
N PRO A 108 8.16 -17.92 0.29
CA PRO A 108 8.37 -19.13 1.10
C PRO A 108 8.10 -18.94 2.60
N ALA A 109 8.47 -17.77 3.15
CA ALA A 109 8.25 -17.43 4.55
C ALA A 109 6.76 -17.46 4.97
N LEU A 110 5.82 -17.25 4.04
CA LEU A 110 4.39 -17.40 4.33
C LEU A 110 4.01 -18.88 4.50
N THR A 111 4.49 -19.76 3.62
CA THR A 111 4.27 -21.21 3.72
C THR A 111 4.87 -21.77 5.02
N GLU A 112 6.09 -21.36 5.37
CA GLU A 112 6.75 -21.72 6.63
C GLU A 112 5.95 -21.28 7.87
N ALA A 113 5.28 -20.12 7.77
CA ALA A 113 4.41 -19.60 8.83
C ALA A 113 2.99 -20.22 8.85
N GLY A 114 2.69 -21.16 7.94
CA GLY A 114 1.36 -21.76 7.78
C GLY A 114 0.31 -20.78 7.24
N ILE A 115 0.74 -19.76 6.49
CA ILE A 115 -0.11 -18.75 5.88
C ILE A 115 -0.33 -19.09 4.41
N ASP A 116 -1.59 -18.98 3.98
CA ASP A 116 -1.99 -19.15 2.58
C ASP A 116 -1.38 -18.04 1.70
N GLN A 117 -0.81 -18.44 0.56
CA GLN A 117 -0.22 -17.55 -0.45
C GLN A 117 -1.27 -16.69 -1.14
N SER A 118 -2.55 -17.06 -1.08
CA SER A 118 -3.67 -16.26 -1.61
C SER A 118 -3.69 -14.82 -1.10
N VAL A 119 -3.12 -14.54 0.08
CA VAL A 119 -2.98 -13.17 0.61
C VAL A 119 -2.09 -12.25 -0.25
N LEU A 120 -1.25 -12.81 -1.11
CA LEU A 120 -0.43 -12.07 -2.09
C LEU A 120 -1.23 -11.69 -3.35
N ASP A 121 -2.42 -12.26 -3.54
CA ASP A 121 -3.38 -11.85 -4.56
C ASP A 121 -4.69 -11.43 -3.87
N PRO A 122 -4.85 -10.12 -3.55
CA PRO A 122 -6.02 -9.61 -2.86
C PRO A 122 -7.33 -10.05 -3.51
N ARG A 123 -7.40 -10.08 -4.85
CA ARG A 123 -8.60 -10.52 -5.57
C ARG A 123 -8.96 -11.95 -5.22
N SER A 124 -7.99 -12.86 -5.12
CA SER A 124 -8.23 -14.26 -4.76
C SER A 124 -8.88 -14.43 -3.37
N THR A 125 -8.65 -13.51 -2.45
CA THR A 125 -9.17 -13.58 -1.07
C THR A 125 -10.62 -13.15 -0.92
N TRP A 126 -11.16 -12.37 -1.86
CA TRP A 126 -12.54 -11.87 -1.80
C TRP A 126 -13.53 -12.95 -2.24
N ALA A 127 -14.67 -13.06 -1.56
CA ALA A 127 -15.73 -13.97 -1.97
C ALA A 127 -16.39 -13.49 -3.28
N ASP A 128 -16.73 -12.20 -3.35
CA ASP A 128 -17.23 -11.54 -4.56
C ASP A 128 -16.07 -10.84 -5.28
N LYS A 129 -15.74 -11.33 -6.49
CA LYS A 129 -14.65 -10.78 -7.30
C LYS A 129 -15.03 -9.47 -7.97
N GLU A 130 -16.31 -9.29 -8.31
CA GLU A 130 -16.80 -8.06 -8.92
C GLU A 130 -16.82 -6.93 -7.87
N GLU A 131 -17.14 -7.25 -6.62
CA GLU A 131 -17.03 -6.28 -5.51
C GLU A 131 -15.58 -5.85 -5.28
N HIS A 132 -14.62 -6.79 -5.37
CA HIS A 132 -13.20 -6.47 -5.34
C HIS A 132 -12.82 -5.50 -6.47
N ASP A 133 -13.21 -5.84 -7.70
CA ASP A 133 -12.83 -5.07 -8.89
C ASP A 133 -13.48 -3.67 -8.88
N ALA A 134 -14.71 -3.54 -8.39
CA ALA A 134 -15.35 -2.26 -8.14
C ALA A 134 -14.62 -1.44 -7.05
N THR A 135 -14.23 -2.09 -5.94
CA THR A 135 -13.52 -1.44 -4.84
C THR A 135 -12.13 -0.98 -5.26
N ALA A 136 -11.40 -1.79 -6.02
CA ALA A 136 -10.08 -1.47 -6.54
C ALA A 136 -10.14 -0.26 -7.48
N ARG A 137 -11.10 -0.23 -8.42
CA ARG A 137 -11.34 0.93 -9.29
C ARG A 137 -11.64 2.19 -8.48
N LYS A 138 -12.52 2.08 -7.48
CA LYS A 138 -12.84 3.24 -6.63
C LYS A 138 -11.62 3.75 -5.87
N LEU A 139 -10.76 2.84 -5.39
CA LEU A 139 -9.53 3.22 -4.72
C LEU A 139 -8.56 3.93 -5.67
N VAL A 140 -8.40 3.45 -6.91
CA VAL A 140 -7.58 4.13 -7.93
C VAL A 140 -8.06 5.56 -8.16
N GLU A 141 -9.37 5.76 -8.33
CA GLU A 141 -9.96 7.10 -8.48
C GLU A 141 -9.58 8.01 -7.30
N LEU A 142 -9.73 7.53 -6.07
CA LEU A 142 -9.37 8.30 -4.88
C LEU A 142 -7.89 8.68 -4.84
N PHE A 143 -7.00 7.79 -5.29
CA PHE A 143 -5.57 8.08 -5.39
C PHE A 143 -5.29 9.19 -6.42
N VAL A 144 -5.92 9.12 -7.59
CA VAL A 144 -5.78 10.13 -8.66
C VAL A 144 -6.33 11.48 -8.20
N GLU A 145 -7.55 11.51 -7.66
CA GLU A 145 -8.19 12.72 -7.12
C GLU A 145 -7.33 13.36 -6.02
N ASN A 146 -6.83 12.57 -5.07
CA ASN A 146 -5.96 13.08 -4.02
C ASN A 146 -4.62 13.59 -4.57
N PHE A 147 -4.09 12.99 -5.63
CA PHE A 147 -2.79 13.37 -6.20
C PHE A 147 -2.82 14.69 -6.97
N ALA A 148 -3.98 15.09 -7.51
CA ALA A 148 -4.15 16.31 -8.31
C ALA A 148 -3.54 17.57 -7.64
N GLN A 149 -3.63 17.67 -6.31
CA GLN A 149 -3.06 18.79 -5.54
C GLN A 149 -1.51 18.88 -5.59
N PHE A 150 -0.83 17.81 -6.00
CA PHE A 150 0.64 17.71 -6.03
C PHE A 150 1.22 17.75 -7.45
N GLU A 151 0.41 17.70 -8.51
CA GLU A 151 0.87 17.53 -9.91
C GLU A 151 1.90 18.58 -10.33
N ASN A 152 1.69 19.83 -9.93
CA ASN A 152 2.58 20.95 -10.24
C ASN A 152 3.86 20.99 -9.38
N HIS A 153 3.95 20.11 -8.38
CA HIS A 153 5.05 20.07 -7.40
C HIS A 153 5.94 18.83 -7.51
N VAL A 154 5.68 17.96 -8.49
CA VAL A 154 6.44 16.73 -8.73
C VAL A 154 7.04 16.69 -10.14
N ASP A 155 8.05 15.85 -10.32
CA ASP A 155 8.60 15.56 -11.64
C ASP A 155 7.68 14.64 -12.46
N GLU A 156 7.96 14.55 -13.75
CA GLU A 156 7.16 13.76 -14.69
C GLU A 156 7.17 12.26 -14.37
N ARG A 157 8.26 11.74 -13.81
CA ARG A 157 8.36 10.31 -13.45
C ARG A 157 7.37 9.95 -12.35
N VAL A 158 7.18 10.85 -11.37
CA VAL A 158 6.19 10.66 -10.31
C VAL A 158 4.77 10.73 -10.87
N ARG A 159 4.49 11.61 -11.85
CA ARG A 159 3.17 11.66 -12.50
C ARG A 159 2.86 10.39 -13.28
N GLN A 160 3.85 9.84 -13.98
CA GLN A 160 3.71 8.59 -14.74
C GLN A 160 3.53 7.36 -13.86
N ALA A 161 3.85 7.45 -12.56
CA ALA A 161 3.60 6.40 -11.58
C ALA A 161 2.15 6.43 -11.02
N ALA A 162 1.28 7.30 -11.55
CA ALA A 162 -0.13 7.32 -11.16
C ALA A 162 -0.81 5.96 -11.46
N PRO A 163 -1.64 5.45 -10.53
CA PRO A 163 -2.37 4.20 -10.76
C PRO A 163 -3.39 4.37 -11.89
N GLN A 164 -3.68 3.29 -12.59
CA GLN A 164 -4.64 3.22 -13.69
C GLN A 164 -5.53 2.00 -13.46
N ALA A 165 -6.84 2.21 -13.40
CA ALA A 165 -7.80 1.13 -13.24
C ALA A 165 -7.64 0.10 -14.36
N ALA A 166 -7.64 -1.18 -13.99
CA ALA A 166 -7.59 -2.30 -14.92
C ALA A 166 -8.87 -2.43 -15.77
#